data_AF-A0A9Q0XNH0-F1
#
_entry.id   AF-A0A9Q0XNH0-F1
#
_cell.length_a   1.000
_cell.length_b   1.000
_cell.length_c   1.000
_cell.angle_alpha   90.00
_cell.angle_beta   90.00
_cell.angle_gamma   90.00
#
_symmetry.space_group_name_H-M   'P 1'
#
loop_
_entity.id
_entity.type
_entity.pdbx_description
1 polymer ?
#
loop_
_entity_poly.entity_id
_entity_poly.type
_entity_poly.pdbx_seq_one_letter_code
_entity_poly.pdbx_strand_id
1 'polypeptide(L)'
;MDDYLKQEGKTPENSQADLIQASINTSSLPVSQPLLSAVTRPQAPNLAGAVEFSDVKALLKEWITTISDPMEEDILQVVKYCTDLIEEKDLEKLDLVIKYMKRLMQQSVESVWNMAFDFILDNVQVVLQQTYGSTLKVI
;
A
#
# COMPACT_ATOMS: atom_id res chain seq x y z
N MET A 1 27.32 -37.32 -30.73
CA MET A 1 26.74 -35.97 -30.58
C MET A 1 25.90 -35.80 -31.82
N ASP A 2 24.68 -36.29 -31.74
CA ASP A 2 23.77 -36.43 -32.87
C ASP A 2 22.38 -36.38 -32.24
N ASP A 3 21.62 -35.29 -32.43
CA ASP A 3 20.21 -35.37 -32.84
C ASP A 3 19.60 -33.98 -33.15
N TYR A 4 18.99 -33.93 -34.34
CA TYR A 4 17.79 -33.20 -34.75
C TYR A 4 17.73 -31.66 -34.94
N LEU A 5 17.91 -31.33 -36.21
CA LEU A 5 17.39 -30.23 -37.03
C LEU A 5 15.85 -30.07 -36.96
N LYS A 6 15.31 -28.85 -36.79
CA LYS A 6 14.42 -28.19 -37.78
C LYS A 6 14.01 -26.76 -37.40
N GLN A 7 14.50 -25.79 -38.17
CA GLN A 7 13.92 -24.46 -38.33
C GLN A 7 13.40 -24.36 -39.78
N GLU A 8 12.13 -24.03 -39.94
CA GLU A 8 11.51 -23.55 -41.18
C GLU A 8 10.72 -22.29 -40.78
N GLY A 9 10.70 -21.16 -41.50
CA GLY A 9 11.35 -20.78 -42.74
C GLY A 9 10.86 -19.39 -43.19
N LYS A 10 11.58 -18.83 -44.17
CA LYS A 10 11.10 -18.07 -45.35
C LYS A 10 10.62 -16.60 -45.19
N THR A 11 11.49 -15.68 -45.62
CA THR A 11 11.22 -14.34 -46.21
C THR A 11 10.47 -14.48 -47.56
N PRO A 12 9.66 -13.49 -48.01
CA PRO A 12 10.19 -12.26 -48.65
C PRO A 12 9.32 -10.99 -48.42
N GLU A 13 9.94 -9.80 -48.36
CA GLU A 13 9.87 -8.73 -49.38
C GLU A 13 8.58 -7.86 -49.40
N ASN A 14 8.83 -6.56 -49.31
CA ASN A 14 8.24 -5.46 -50.09
C ASN A 14 7.54 -4.36 -49.29
N SER A 15 8.12 -3.18 -49.42
CA SER A 15 7.59 -1.89 -49.01
C SER A 15 6.29 -1.58 -49.73
N GLN A 16 5.26 -1.20 -49.00
CA GLN A 16 4.43 -0.09 -49.46
C GLN A 16 3.76 0.59 -48.27
N ALA A 17 4.11 1.87 -48.09
CA ALA A 17 3.35 2.81 -47.32
C ALA A 17 1.94 2.94 -47.92
N ASP A 18 0.91 2.97 -47.09
CA ASP A 18 -0.15 3.95 -47.28
C ASP A 18 -0.90 4.23 -45.98
N LEU A 19 -1.27 5.49 -45.85
CA LEU A 19 -1.84 6.14 -44.69
C LEU A 19 -3.33 5.79 -44.53
N ILE A 20 -3.75 5.69 -43.26
CA ILE A 20 -5.02 6.18 -42.68
C ILE A 20 -6.31 5.87 -43.46
N GLN A 21 -7.18 4.99 -42.92
CA GLN A 21 -8.51 5.36 -42.40
C GLN A 21 -9.28 4.15 -41.84
N ALA A 22 -9.72 4.33 -40.58
CA ALA A 22 -10.77 3.66 -39.81
C ALA A 22 -11.49 2.43 -40.37
N SER A 23 -11.52 1.34 -39.58
CA SER A 23 -12.74 0.81 -38.90
C SER A 23 -12.66 -0.70 -38.61
N ILE A 24 -12.78 -1.04 -37.31
CA ILE A 24 -13.52 -2.17 -36.67
C ILE A 24 -13.24 -3.60 -37.26
N ASN A 25 -12.81 -4.65 -36.56
CA ASN A 25 -13.16 -5.18 -35.25
C ASN A 25 -11.98 -6.02 -34.69
N THR A 26 -11.57 -5.78 -33.45
CA THR A 26 -10.65 -6.64 -32.70
C THR A 26 -11.44 -7.64 -31.86
N SER A 27 -11.42 -8.91 -32.27
CA SER A 27 -11.84 -10.04 -31.42
C SER A 27 -10.69 -10.39 -30.49
N SER A 28 -10.63 -9.73 -29.33
CA SER A 28 -9.76 -10.14 -28.22
C SER A 28 -10.62 -10.37 -26.98
N LEU A 29 -10.64 -11.63 -26.54
CA LEU A 29 -11.21 -12.08 -25.28
C LEU A 29 -10.73 -11.20 -24.12
N PRO A 30 -11.62 -10.57 -23.33
CA PRO A 30 -11.23 -10.02 -22.05
C PRO A 30 -11.24 -11.15 -21.03
N VAL A 31 -10.06 -11.60 -20.61
CA VAL A 31 -9.92 -12.36 -19.37
C VAL A 31 -10.44 -11.45 -18.27
N SER A 32 -11.53 -11.86 -17.62
CA SER A 32 -12.18 -11.09 -16.57
C SER A 32 -11.27 -11.06 -15.35
N GLN A 33 -10.40 -10.05 -15.29
CA GLN A 33 -9.87 -9.58 -14.03
C GLN A 33 -11.06 -9.04 -13.23
N PRO A 34 -11.29 -9.46 -11.97
CA PRO A 34 -12.04 -8.62 -11.07
C PRO A 34 -11.19 -7.36 -10.90
N LEU A 35 -11.56 -6.31 -11.63
CA LEU A 35 -11.22 -4.95 -11.25
C LEU A 35 -11.68 -4.81 -9.81
N LEU A 36 -10.75 -4.87 -8.86
CA LEU A 36 -10.91 -4.29 -7.53
C LEU A 36 -10.92 -2.77 -7.70
N SER A 37 -11.84 -2.26 -8.51
CA SER A 37 -12.32 -0.89 -8.46
C SER A 37 -13.21 -0.81 -7.21
N ALA A 38 -12.59 -0.90 -6.04
CA ALA A 38 -13.19 -0.39 -4.83
C ALA A 38 -13.15 1.15 -4.94
N VAL A 39 -14.05 1.69 -5.76
CA VAL A 39 -14.53 3.06 -5.61
C VAL A 39 -15.15 3.11 -4.22
N THR A 40 -14.34 3.41 -3.22
CA THR A 40 -14.84 3.73 -1.90
C THR A 40 -14.88 5.24 -1.84
N ARG A 41 -16.07 5.75 -1.53
CA ARG A 41 -16.33 7.15 -1.15
C ARG A 41 -15.24 7.61 -0.17
N PRO A 42 -14.97 8.92 0.01
CA PRO A 42 -14.14 9.37 1.12
C PRO A 42 -14.80 8.88 2.41
N GLN A 43 -14.32 7.73 2.86
CA GLN A 43 -14.77 7.02 4.03
C GLN A 43 -13.78 7.45 5.08
N ALA A 44 -14.28 7.98 6.19
CA ALA A 44 -13.43 8.49 7.26
C ALA A 44 -12.27 7.50 7.55
N PRO A 45 -11.06 8.01 7.87
CA PRO A 45 -9.89 7.22 8.20
C PRO A 45 -10.30 6.14 9.19
N ASN A 46 -10.11 4.90 8.77
CA ASN A 46 -10.46 3.75 9.57
C ASN A 46 -9.37 2.70 9.47
N LEU A 47 -9.09 2.04 10.59
CA LEU A 47 -8.16 0.93 10.67
C LEU A 47 -8.97 -0.35 10.85
N ALA A 48 -8.96 -1.22 9.83
CA ALA A 48 -9.80 -2.44 9.81
C ALA A 48 -11.30 -2.17 10.11
N GLY A 49 -11.82 -1.01 9.71
CA GLY A 49 -13.20 -0.59 9.99
C GLY A 49 -13.40 0.20 11.30
N ALA A 50 -12.39 0.28 12.17
CA ALA A 50 -12.43 1.11 13.37
C ALA A 50 -12.14 2.58 13.06
N VAL A 51 -13.11 3.45 13.36
CA VAL A 51 -13.00 4.92 13.18
C VAL A 51 -12.68 5.62 14.51
N GLU A 52 -13.17 5.07 15.63
CA GLU A 52 -12.95 5.66 16.95
C GLU A 52 -11.56 5.31 17.49
N PHE A 53 -10.90 6.31 18.10
CA PHE A 53 -9.56 6.11 18.65
C PHE A 53 -9.51 5.01 19.72
N SER A 54 -10.59 4.81 20.48
CA SER A 54 -10.66 3.74 21.48
C SER A 54 -10.55 2.35 20.83
N ASP A 55 -11.29 2.11 19.74
CA ASP A 55 -11.27 0.85 19.02
C ASP A 55 -9.93 0.65 18.30
N VAL A 56 -9.41 1.69 17.66
CA VAL A 56 -8.07 1.67 17.03
C VAL A 56 -7.00 1.32 18.07
N LYS A 57 -7.07 1.90 19.27
CA LYS A 57 -6.15 1.61 20.37
C LYS A 57 -6.27 0.18 20.88
N ALA A 58 -7.49 -0.37 20.95
CA ALA A 58 -7.71 -1.76 21.32
C ALA A 58 -7.15 -2.72 20.26
N LEU A 59 -7.42 -2.46 18.98
CA LEU A 59 -6.91 -3.24 17.85
C LEU A 59 -5.39 -3.23 17.78
N LEU A 60 -4.75 -2.06 17.85
CA LEU A 60 -3.29 -1.95 17.87
C LEU A 60 -2.69 -2.71 19.04
N LYS A 61 -3.31 -2.64 20.22
CA LYS A 61 -2.86 -3.40 21.39
C LYS A 61 -2.93 -4.89 21.15
N GLU A 62 -4.08 -5.38 20.69
CA GLU A 62 -4.30 -6.79 20.43
C GLU A 62 -3.32 -7.30 19.36
N TRP A 63 -3.20 -6.58 18.25
CA TRP A 63 -2.28 -6.89 17.17
C TRP A 63 -0.82 -6.98 17.66
N ILE A 64 -0.32 -5.95 18.34
CA ILE A 64 1.08 -5.91 18.81
C ILE A 64 1.37 -6.96 19.89
N THR A 65 0.40 -7.28 20.74
CA THR A 65 0.61 -8.21 21.86
C THR A 65 0.31 -9.67 21.52
N THR A 66 -0.50 -9.93 20.50
CA THR A 66 -0.91 -11.28 20.09
C THR A 66 -0.07 -11.81 18.93
N ILE A 67 0.38 -10.92 18.04
CA ILE A 67 1.18 -11.28 16.87
C ILE A 67 2.66 -11.07 17.19
N SER A 68 3.47 -12.11 17.01
CA SER A 68 4.94 -12.01 17.18
C SER A 68 5.63 -11.53 15.90
N ASP A 69 5.07 -11.89 14.74
CA ASP A 69 5.61 -11.56 13.42
C ASP A 69 4.52 -10.86 12.59
N PRO A 70 4.48 -9.51 12.58
CA PRO A 70 3.47 -8.76 11.84
C PRO A 70 3.67 -8.91 10.33
N MET A 71 2.59 -9.16 9.60
CA MET A 71 2.65 -9.21 8.14
C MET A 71 2.83 -7.80 7.56
N GLU A 72 3.55 -7.70 6.44
CA GLU A 72 3.80 -6.43 5.76
C GLU A 72 2.50 -5.71 5.39
N GLU A 73 1.47 -6.46 4.98
CA GLU A 73 0.15 -5.90 4.62
C GLU A 73 -0.51 -5.19 5.81
N ASP A 74 -0.40 -5.74 7.02
CA ASP A 74 -0.94 -5.13 8.24
C ASP A 74 -0.17 -3.84 8.57
N ILE A 75 1.16 -3.88 8.48
CA ILE A 75 2.03 -2.70 8.67
C ILE A 75 1.63 -1.60 7.69
N LEU A 76 1.51 -1.93 6.40
CA LEU A 76 1.11 -1.00 5.35
C LEU A 76 -0.31 -0.45 5.57
N GLN A 77 -1.23 -1.25 6.10
CA GLN A 77 -2.56 -0.77 6.45
C GLN A 77 -2.52 0.29 7.56
N VAL A 78 -1.65 0.13 8.55
CA VAL A 78 -1.46 1.14 9.60
C VAL A 78 -0.79 2.40 9.05
N VAL A 79 0.19 2.27 8.15
CA VAL A 79 0.77 3.41 7.41
C VAL A 79 -0.33 4.16 6.68
N LYS A 80 -1.13 3.45 5.89
CA LYS A 80 -2.23 4.02 5.11
C LYS A 80 -3.21 4.77 6.02
N TYR A 81 -3.63 4.16 7.13
CA TYR A 81 -4.52 4.82 8.10
C TYR A 81 -3.91 6.11 8.65
N CYS A 82 -2.61 6.12 8.97
CA CYS A 82 -1.93 7.32 9.43
C CYS A 82 -1.86 8.40 8.33
N THR A 83 -1.58 8.01 7.08
CA THR A 83 -1.61 8.90 5.91
C THR A 83 -3.01 9.50 5.70
N ASP A 84 -4.06 8.67 5.77
CA ASP A 84 -5.47 9.13 5.68
C ASP A 84 -5.78 10.15 6.80
N LEU A 85 -5.29 9.96 8.04
CA LEU A 85 -5.43 10.95 9.12
C LEU A 85 -4.72 12.27 8.80
N ILE A 86 -3.56 12.23 8.14
CA ILE A 86 -2.82 13.43 7.70
C ILE A 86 -3.64 14.21 6.66
N GLU A 87 -4.19 13.50 5.68
CA GLU A 87 -5.02 14.06 4.60
C GLU A 87 -6.31 14.68 5.15
N GLU A 88 -6.96 14.03 6.12
CA GLU A 88 -8.11 14.57 6.85
C GLU A 88 -7.77 15.65 7.88
N LYS A 89 -6.48 15.98 8.03
CA LYS A 89 -5.96 16.97 8.99
C LYS A 89 -6.23 16.64 10.45
N ASP A 90 -6.45 15.37 10.77
CA ASP A 90 -6.69 14.87 12.13
C ASP A 90 -5.35 14.55 12.83
N LEU A 91 -4.53 15.58 12.99
CA LEU A 91 -3.20 15.47 13.58
C LEU A 91 -3.23 15.08 15.06
N GLU A 92 -4.32 15.37 15.77
CA GLU A 92 -4.52 14.99 17.16
C GLU A 92 -4.60 13.46 17.30
N LYS A 93 -5.46 12.81 16.49
CA LYS A 93 -5.52 11.34 16.48
C LYS A 93 -4.21 10.74 15.99
N LEU A 94 -3.57 11.33 14.98
CA LEU A 94 -2.28 10.86 14.49
C LEU A 94 -1.22 10.85 15.60
N ASP A 95 -1.04 11.95 16.33
CA ASP A 95 -0.07 12.02 17.43
C ASP A 95 -0.37 10.97 18.52
N LEU A 96 -1.64 10.81 18.88
CA LEU A 96 -2.07 9.81 19.85
C LEU A 96 -1.78 8.38 19.38
N VAL A 97 -2.07 8.06 18.11
CA VAL A 97 -1.81 6.74 17.51
C VAL A 97 -0.31 6.46 17.48
N ILE A 98 0.48 7.40 16.96
CA ILE A 98 1.95 7.24 16.86
C ILE A 98 2.57 7.08 18.24
N LYS A 99 2.21 7.91 19.24
CA LYS A 99 2.69 7.75 20.62
C LYS A 99 2.30 6.40 21.21
N TYR A 100 1.08 5.95 20.96
CA TYR A 100 0.60 4.68 21.49
C TYR A 100 1.36 3.49 20.87
N MET A 101 1.53 3.51 19.55
CA MET A 101 2.31 2.51 18.82
C MET A 101 3.76 2.50 19.25
N LYS A 102 4.42 3.67 19.34
CA LYS A 102 5.78 3.82 19.87
C LYS A 102 5.92 3.11 21.21
N ARG A 103 5.01 3.40 22.14
CA ARG A 103 5.03 2.81 23.48
C ARG A 103 4.88 1.30 23.43
N LEU A 104 3.95 0.76 22.64
CA LEU A 104 3.72 -0.68 22.59
C LEU A 104 4.84 -1.43 21.86
N MET A 105 5.20 -0.97 20.66
CA MET A 105 6.20 -1.60 19.79
C MET A 105 7.61 -1.52 20.38
N GLN A 106 7.98 -0.41 21.03
CA GLN A 106 9.27 -0.30 21.71
C GLN A 106 9.30 -0.99 23.08
N GLN A 107 8.13 -1.26 23.69
CA GLN A 107 8.06 -2.12 24.87
C GLN A 107 8.21 -3.61 24.53
N SER A 108 7.88 -4.00 23.31
CA SER A 108 8.08 -5.36 22.83
C SER A 108 9.58 -5.69 22.78
N VAL A 109 9.92 -6.89 23.26
CA VAL A 109 11.30 -7.42 23.20
C VAL A 109 11.72 -7.80 21.79
N GLU A 110 10.75 -7.98 20.89
CA GLU A 110 10.97 -8.36 19.51
C GLU A 110 11.44 -7.17 18.68
N SER A 111 12.60 -7.32 18.03
CA SER A 111 13.19 -6.30 17.17
C SER A 111 12.32 -5.98 15.94
N VAL A 112 11.52 -6.94 15.47
CA VAL A 112 10.64 -6.76 14.31
C VAL A 112 9.61 -5.65 14.54
N TRP A 113 9.07 -5.56 15.76
CA TRP A 113 8.13 -4.49 16.12
C TRP A 113 8.81 -3.11 16.16
N ASN A 114 10.07 -3.05 16.58
CA ASN A 114 10.86 -1.82 16.53
C ASN A 114 11.12 -1.38 15.07
N MET A 115 11.44 -2.32 14.18
CA MET A 115 11.62 -2.02 12.75
C MET A 115 10.30 -1.63 12.08
N ALA A 116 9.21 -2.33 12.38
CA ALA A 116 7.88 -1.99 11.88
C ALA A 116 7.46 -0.59 12.33
N PHE A 117 7.72 -0.22 13.59
CA PHE A 117 7.45 1.13 14.07
C PHE A 117 8.25 2.19 13.31
N ASP A 118 9.56 1.97 13.12
CA ASP A 118 10.42 2.91 12.40
C ASP A 118 9.96 3.10 10.96
N PHE A 119 9.61 2.00 10.27
CA PHE A 119 9.04 2.05 8.93
C PHE A 119 7.73 2.84 8.87
N ILE A 120 6.82 2.60 9.82
CA ILE A 120 5.55 3.34 9.88
C ILE A 120 5.80 4.81 10.14
N LEU A 121 6.68 5.12 11.10
CA LEU A 121 7.03 6.49 11.44
C LEU A 121 7.66 7.21 10.24
N ASP A 122 8.64 6.62 9.57
CA ASP A 122 9.33 7.22 8.42
C ASP A 122 8.34 7.60 7.31
N ASN A 123 7.44 6.68 6.93
CA ASN A 123 6.41 6.95 5.93
C ASN A 123 5.49 8.11 6.36
N VAL A 124 5.02 8.09 7.61
CA VAL A 124 4.17 9.15 8.17
C VAL A 124 4.90 10.49 8.18
N GLN A 125 6.19 10.50 8.54
CA GLN A 125 7.01 11.70 8.55
C GLN A 125 7.21 12.26 7.13
N VAL A 126 7.44 11.39 6.14
CA VAL A 126 7.56 11.78 4.72
C VAL A 126 6.26 12.42 4.25
N VAL A 127 5.11 11.79 4.49
CA VAL A 127 3.80 12.32 4.09
C VAL A 127 3.52 13.64 4.81
N LEU A 128 3.75 13.70 6.12
CA LEU A 128 3.50 14.92 6.91
C LEU A 128 4.39 16.08 6.43
N GLN A 129 5.66 15.79 6.12
CA GLN A 129 6.59 16.76 5.56
C GLN A 129 6.16 17.24 4.16
N GLN A 130 5.64 16.36 3.31
CA GLN A 130 5.11 16.74 1.99
C GLN A 130 3.84 17.58 2.09
N THR A 131 2.94 17.25 3.02
CA THR A 131 1.64 17.92 3.16
C THR A 131 1.72 19.23 3.94
N TYR A 132 2.48 19.26 5.04
CA TYR A 132 2.55 20.39 5.97
C TYR A 132 3.91 21.08 6.01
N GLY A 133 4.94 20.53 5.35
CA GLY A 133 6.30 21.08 5.41
C GLY A 133 7.00 20.87 6.76
N SER A 134 6.45 20.03 7.64
CA SER A 134 6.95 19.79 9.00
C SER A 134 6.90 18.32 9.38
N THR A 135 7.75 17.92 10.32
CA THR A 135 7.81 16.56 10.89
C THR A 135 7.12 16.48 12.25
N LEU A 136 6.54 15.33 12.58
CA LEU A 136 5.92 15.05 13.86
C LEU A 136 7.02 14.91 14.91
N LYS A 137 6.97 15.72 15.97
CA LYS A 137 7.97 15.65 17.04
C LYS A 137 7.61 14.53 18.03
N VAL A 138 8.08 13.33 17.76
CA VAL A 138 7.85 12.16 18.61
C VAL A 138 8.88 12.08 19.74
N ILE A 139 8.69 12.92 20.77
CA ILE A 139 9.47 12.88 22.02
C ILE A 139 9.20 11.62 22.84
#